data_AF-A0A3D2CPC6-F1
#
_entry.id   AF-A0A3D2CPC6-F1
#
_cell.length_a   1.000
_cell.length_b   1.000
_cell.length_c   1.000
_cell.angle_alpha   90.00
_cell.angle_beta   90.00
_cell.angle_gamma   90.00
#
_symmetry.space_group_name_H-M   'P 1'
#
loop_
_entity.id
_entity.type
_entity.pdbx_description
1 polymer ?
#
loop_
_entity_poly.entity_id
_entity_poly.type
_entity_poly.pdbx_seq_one_letter_code
_entity_poly.pdbx_strand_id
1 'polypeptide(L)'
;MNKSITTNIIALMATLIGYVSQQHLIFTVGLFALSGAITNWLAIHMLFEKVPGLYGSGVIPARFEDFKLAIRQLMMEQFFTKENIDRFLSSRSGTAAPIDLSPIIEKVDLSPAFDSLVSVIENSSFAPMLAMVGGTEALQPMKEPFIEKMKVSIQDITQSEQFSALLRDELEQPDMIANMQEKVRDIIEKRLNELTPKLVKEIIQAMIKKHLGWLVVWGGIFGGLIGLIAALTNNF
;
A
#
# COMPACT_ATOMS: atom_id res chain seq x y z
N MET A 1 13.09 27.49 3.73
CA MET A 1 12.35 28.77 3.66
C MET A 1 11.25 28.65 2.63
N ASN A 2 10.01 29.01 2.96
CA ASN A 2 8.85 28.78 2.08
C ASN A 2 8.90 29.81 0.94
N LYS A 3 9.17 29.36 -0.29
CA LYS A 3 9.42 30.26 -1.45
C LYS A 3 8.31 31.28 -1.68
N SER A 4 7.07 30.88 -1.42
CA SER A 4 5.89 31.74 -1.52
C SER A 4 5.92 32.94 -0.57
N ILE A 5 6.36 32.72 0.68
CA ILE A 5 6.42 33.77 1.70
C ILE A 5 7.47 34.81 1.30
N THR A 6 8.63 34.35 0.83
CA THR A 6 9.72 35.23 0.39
C THR A 6 9.28 36.10 -0.80
N THR A 7 8.61 35.52 -1.81
CA THR A 7 8.10 36.29 -2.95
C THR A 7 7.06 37.33 -2.53
N ASN A 8 6.09 36.96 -1.69
CA ASN A 8 5.07 37.89 -1.21
C ASN A 8 5.69 39.05 -0.42
N ILE A 9 6.67 38.78 0.43
CA ILE A 9 7.38 39.82 1.20
C ILE A 9 8.17 40.75 0.27
N ILE A 10 8.88 40.21 -0.71
CA ILE A 10 9.63 41.03 -1.69
C ILE A 10 8.68 41.93 -2.49
N ALA A 11 7.58 41.38 -3.00
CA ALA A 11 6.60 42.14 -3.76
C ALA A 11 5.93 43.23 -2.89
N LEU A 12 5.64 42.92 -1.63
CA LEU A 12 5.10 43.88 -0.67
C LEU A 12 6.09 45.02 -0.40
N MET A 13 7.37 44.70 -0.17
CA MET A 13 8.42 45.71 0.02
C MET A 13 8.59 46.58 -1.23
N ALA A 14 8.60 45.99 -2.42
CA ALA A 14 8.67 46.75 -3.68
C ALA A 14 7.49 47.72 -3.83
N THR A 15 6.28 47.28 -3.49
CA THR A 15 5.07 48.12 -3.49
C THR A 15 5.19 49.29 -2.51
N LEU A 16 5.62 49.02 -1.27
CA LEU A 16 5.77 50.04 -0.23
C LEU A 16 6.87 51.05 -0.55
N ILE A 17 8.01 50.59 -1.07
CA ILE A 17 9.12 51.47 -1.48
C ILE A 17 8.67 52.37 -2.63
N GLY A 18 8.01 51.81 -3.65
CA GLY A 18 7.48 52.60 -4.76
C GLY A 18 6.49 53.68 -4.29
N TYR A 19 5.65 53.35 -3.30
CA TYR A 19 4.69 54.28 -2.72
C TYR A 19 5.37 55.41 -1.93
N VAL A 20 6.30 55.09 -1.02
CA VAL A 20 6.99 56.08 -0.16
C VAL A 20 7.92 56.96 -0.98
N SER A 21 8.64 56.39 -1.95
CA SER A 21 9.57 57.10 -2.82
C SER A 21 8.88 57.82 -3.99
N GLN A 22 7.53 57.78 -4.08
CA GLN A 22 6.74 58.41 -5.15
C GLN A 22 7.19 58.00 -6.56
N GLN A 23 7.70 56.78 -6.70
CA GLN A 23 8.21 56.24 -7.97
C GLN A 23 7.13 55.35 -8.60
N HIS A 24 6.36 55.95 -9.52
CA HIS A 24 5.22 55.30 -10.20
C HIS A 24 5.55 53.94 -10.80
N LEU A 25 6.73 53.82 -11.42
CA LEU A 25 7.19 52.59 -12.04
C LEU A 25 7.38 51.45 -11.01
N ILE A 26 8.07 51.74 -9.91
CA ILE A 26 8.35 50.74 -8.87
C ILE A 26 7.05 50.36 -8.14
N PHE A 27 6.18 51.34 -7.90
CA PHE A 27 4.87 51.11 -7.29
C PHE A 27 4.00 50.17 -8.14
N THR A 28 3.87 50.45 -9.43
CA THR A 28 3.04 49.65 -10.35
C THR A 28 3.60 48.23 -10.52
N VAL A 29 4.93 48.09 -10.69
CA VAL A 29 5.59 46.77 -10.75
C VAL A 29 5.36 45.99 -9.46
N GLY A 30 5.56 46.62 -8.30
CA GLY A 30 5.34 46.01 -7.00
C GLY A 30 3.89 45.56 -6.80
N LEU A 31 2.93 46.42 -7.13
CA LEU A 31 1.51 46.18 -6.93
C LEU A 31 1.01 44.99 -7.76
N PHE A 32 1.37 44.94 -9.05
CA PHE A 32 0.98 43.82 -9.91
C PHE A 32 1.73 42.52 -9.53
N ALA A 33 3.01 42.60 -9.14
CA ALA A 33 3.74 41.45 -8.60
C ALA A 33 3.08 40.91 -7.33
N LEU A 34 2.66 41.80 -6.43
CA LEU A 34 2.01 41.43 -5.17
C LEU A 34 0.65 40.80 -5.43
N SER A 35 -0.15 41.39 -6.31
CA SER A 35 -1.46 40.83 -6.72
C SER A 35 -1.33 39.44 -7.32
N GLY A 36 -0.36 39.23 -8.24
CA GLY A 36 -0.11 37.93 -8.86
C GLY A 36 0.37 36.88 -7.85
N ALA A 37 1.28 37.25 -6.95
CA ALA A 37 1.80 36.35 -5.93
C ALA A 37 0.72 35.97 -4.88
N ILE A 38 -0.06 36.94 -4.39
CA ILE A 38 -1.15 36.71 -3.44
C ILE A 38 -2.25 35.84 -4.06
N THR A 39 -2.69 36.15 -5.29
CA THR A 39 -3.76 35.40 -5.97
C THR A 39 -3.36 33.94 -6.16
N ASN A 40 -2.12 33.68 -6.59
CA ASN A 40 -1.65 32.32 -6.74
C ASN A 40 -1.43 31.60 -5.40
N TRP A 41 -0.99 32.32 -4.36
CA TRP A 41 -0.92 31.77 -3.01
C TRP A 41 -2.31 31.35 -2.49
N LEU A 42 -3.31 32.19 -2.71
CA LEU A 42 -4.70 31.91 -2.38
C LEU A 42 -5.22 30.71 -3.17
N ALA A 43 -4.94 30.62 -4.47
CA ALA A 43 -5.30 29.47 -5.31
C ALA A 43 -4.74 28.16 -4.74
N ILE A 44 -3.46 28.14 -4.36
CA ILE A 44 -2.85 26.97 -3.72
C ILE A 44 -3.53 26.64 -2.39
N HIS A 45 -3.83 27.65 -1.57
CA HIS A 45 -4.52 27.45 -0.30
C HIS A 45 -5.91 26.84 -0.51
N MET A 46 -6.67 27.34 -1.49
CA MET A 46 -8.00 26.85 -1.85
C MET A 46 -8.01 25.42 -2.39
N LEU A 47 -6.89 24.89 -2.91
CA LEU A 47 -6.84 23.46 -3.29
C LEU A 47 -7.01 22.55 -2.06
N PHE A 48 -6.49 22.97 -0.92
CA PHE A 48 -6.38 22.13 0.29
C PHE A 48 -7.35 22.51 1.39
N GLU A 49 -7.80 23.76 1.44
CA GLU A 49 -8.71 24.30 2.46
C GLU A 49 -9.96 24.88 1.81
N LYS A 50 -11.10 24.72 2.50
CA LYS A 50 -12.35 25.37 2.12
C LYS A 50 -12.33 26.81 2.62
N VAL A 51 -12.47 27.76 1.70
CA VAL A 51 -12.48 29.20 2.00
C VAL A 51 -13.92 29.70 1.85
N PRO A 52 -14.51 30.32 2.90
CA PRO A 52 -15.89 30.81 2.83
C PRO A 52 -16.02 31.90 1.75
N GLY A 53 -17.05 31.81 0.92
CA GLY A 53 -17.33 32.77 -0.16
C GLY A 53 -16.61 32.51 -1.49
N LEU A 54 -15.66 31.57 -1.55
CA LEU A 54 -14.96 31.22 -2.79
C LEU A 54 -15.39 29.82 -3.29
N TYR A 55 -16.14 29.82 -4.40
CA TYR A 55 -16.54 28.60 -5.08
C TYR A 55 -15.32 27.84 -5.61
N GLY A 56 -15.35 26.51 -5.49
CA GLY A 56 -14.22 25.67 -5.88
C GLY A 56 -13.07 25.61 -4.87
N SER A 57 -13.28 26.05 -3.62
CA SER A 57 -12.32 25.82 -2.53
C SER A 57 -12.49 24.43 -1.90
N GLY A 58 -11.39 23.86 -1.39
CA GLY A 58 -11.32 22.51 -0.84
C GLY A 58 -11.42 21.39 -1.87
N VAL A 59 -10.91 21.59 -3.10
CA VAL A 59 -11.05 20.60 -4.19
C VAL A 59 -10.50 19.22 -3.83
N ILE A 60 -9.32 19.16 -3.21
CA ILE A 60 -8.66 17.90 -2.86
C ILE A 60 -9.48 17.08 -1.85
N PRO A 61 -9.86 17.61 -0.67
CA PRO A 61 -10.71 16.85 0.25
C PRO A 61 -12.10 16.56 -0.31
N ALA A 62 -12.65 17.41 -1.19
CA ALA A 62 -13.94 17.17 -1.84
C ALA A 62 -13.93 15.99 -2.81
N ARG A 63 -12.76 15.65 -3.38
CA ARG A 63 -12.56 14.54 -4.33
C ARG A 63 -12.04 13.27 -3.65
N PHE A 64 -12.20 13.15 -2.33
CA PHE A 64 -11.68 12.03 -1.54
C PHE A 64 -12.11 10.64 -2.06
N GLU A 65 -13.38 10.47 -2.43
CA GLU A 65 -13.87 9.19 -2.97
C GLU A 65 -13.21 8.83 -4.30
N ASP A 66 -12.98 9.81 -5.18
CA ASP A 66 -12.27 9.60 -6.45
C ASP A 66 -10.84 9.10 -6.19
N PHE A 67 -10.14 9.63 -5.18
CA PHE A 67 -8.82 9.15 -4.78
C PHE A 67 -8.86 7.72 -4.25
N LYS A 68 -9.86 7.39 -3.42
CA LYS A 68 -10.02 6.05 -2.86
C LYS A 68 -10.24 5.01 -3.97
N LEU A 69 -11.09 5.34 -4.94
CA LEU A 69 -11.32 4.50 -6.12
C LEU A 69 -10.06 4.36 -6.98
N ALA A 70 -9.33 5.44 -7.22
CA ALA A 70 -8.09 5.39 -7.99
C ALA A 70 -7.02 4.51 -7.32
N ILE A 71 -6.88 4.57 -5.98
CA ILE A 71 -5.95 3.69 -5.25
C ILE A 71 -6.40 2.23 -5.34
N ARG A 72 -7.70 1.95 -5.16
CA ARG A 72 -8.25 0.59 -5.33
C ARG A 72 -7.89 0.05 -6.71
N GLN A 73 -8.16 0.84 -7.75
CA GLN A 73 -7.91 0.46 -9.13
C GLN A 73 -6.43 0.20 -9.37
N LEU A 74 -5.56 1.12 -8.94
CA LEU A 74 -4.11 0.97 -9.03
C LEU A 74 -3.64 -0.34 -8.37
N MET A 75 -4.10 -0.60 -7.14
CA MET A 75 -3.69 -1.80 -6.41
C MET A 75 -4.17 -3.09 -7.08
N MET A 76 -5.44 -3.15 -7.48
CA MET A 76 -6.01 -4.38 -8.04
C MET A 76 -5.59 -4.64 -9.48
N GLU A 77 -5.51 -3.59 -10.31
CA GLU A 77 -5.26 -3.72 -11.75
C GLU A 77 -3.77 -3.66 -12.11
N GLN A 78 -2.91 -3.10 -11.25
CA GLN A 78 -1.47 -2.99 -11.55
C GLN A 78 -0.60 -3.87 -10.65
N PHE A 79 -0.96 -4.04 -9.37
CA PHE A 79 -0.13 -4.80 -8.43
C PHE A 79 -0.63 -6.23 -8.23
N PHE A 80 -1.92 -6.43 -8.01
CA PHE A 80 -2.51 -7.74 -7.69
C PHE A 80 -3.25 -8.40 -8.86
N THR A 81 -2.71 -8.27 -10.07
CA THR A 81 -3.21 -9.00 -11.24
C THR A 81 -2.95 -10.50 -11.11
N LYS A 82 -3.65 -11.31 -11.91
CA LYS A 82 -3.51 -12.77 -11.87
C LYS A 82 -2.08 -13.16 -12.22
N GLU A 83 -1.54 -12.52 -13.25
CA GLU A 83 -0.20 -12.72 -13.77
C GLU A 83 0.87 -12.31 -12.75
N ASN A 84 0.63 -11.25 -11.96
CA ASN A 84 1.57 -10.83 -10.93
C ASN A 84 1.58 -11.78 -9.74
N ILE A 85 0.43 -12.30 -9.34
CA ILE A 85 0.31 -13.27 -8.24
C ILE A 85 0.92 -14.61 -8.68
N ASP A 86 0.56 -15.09 -9.87
CA ASP A 86 1.16 -16.27 -10.48
C ASP A 86 2.68 -16.14 -10.57
N ARG A 87 3.17 -15.00 -11.07
CA ARG A 87 4.59 -14.67 -11.07
C ARG A 87 5.17 -14.66 -9.65
N PHE A 88 4.51 -14.13 -8.64
CA PHE A 88 5.05 -14.13 -7.27
C PHE A 88 5.15 -15.54 -6.68
N LEU A 89 4.20 -16.42 -6.99
CA LEU A 89 4.20 -17.82 -6.60
C LEU A 89 5.29 -18.62 -7.34
N SER A 90 5.55 -18.27 -8.61
CA SER A 90 6.51 -18.96 -9.47
C SER A 90 7.93 -18.38 -9.46
N SER A 91 8.10 -17.08 -9.18
CA SER A 91 9.35 -16.31 -9.43
C SER A 91 10.25 -16.15 -8.21
N ARG A 92 10.23 -17.11 -7.27
CA ARG A 92 11.41 -17.39 -6.46
C ARG A 92 12.21 -18.50 -7.15
N SER A 93 13.10 -18.07 -8.06
CA SER A 93 14.26 -18.78 -8.60
C SER A 93 14.44 -20.21 -8.11
N GLY A 94 13.97 -21.23 -8.84
CA GLY A 94 14.51 -22.61 -8.82
C GLY A 94 14.57 -23.36 -7.49
N THR A 95 14.15 -22.75 -6.39
CA THR A 95 14.07 -23.23 -5.02
C THR A 95 13.24 -22.17 -4.31
N ALA A 96 11.91 -22.36 -4.31
CA ALA A 96 11.07 -21.68 -3.35
C ALA A 96 11.71 -21.86 -1.97
N ALA A 97 11.70 -20.83 -1.13
CA ALA A 97 12.06 -21.04 0.27
C ALA A 97 11.15 -22.19 0.75
N PRO A 98 11.71 -23.37 1.11
CA PRO A 98 10.90 -24.53 1.41
C PRO A 98 9.90 -24.11 2.47
N ILE A 99 8.61 -24.37 2.21
CA ILE A 99 7.60 -24.16 3.24
C ILE A 99 7.93 -25.17 4.32
N ASP A 100 8.56 -24.69 5.39
CA ASP A 100 8.94 -25.54 6.50
C ASP A 100 7.68 -25.93 7.27
N LEU A 101 7.20 -27.15 7.02
CA LEU A 101 6.04 -27.72 7.68
C LEU A 101 6.40 -28.35 9.03
N SER A 102 7.68 -28.41 9.42
CA SER A 102 8.14 -28.99 10.69
C SER A 102 7.38 -28.45 11.91
N PRO A 103 7.15 -27.13 12.06
CA PRO A 103 6.43 -26.58 13.21
C PRO A 103 4.95 -26.99 13.27
N ILE A 104 4.36 -27.35 12.13
CA ILE A 104 2.98 -27.84 12.04
C ILE A 104 2.98 -29.32 12.41
N ILE A 105 3.87 -30.13 11.81
CA ILE A 105 3.99 -31.58 12.05
C ILE A 105 4.23 -31.88 13.54
N GLU A 106 5.03 -31.07 14.22
CA GLU A 106 5.27 -31.22 15.67
C GLU A 106 4.00 -31.07 16.51
N LYS A 107 3.07 -30.22 16.08
CA LYS A 107 1.82 -29.90 16.79
C LYS A 107 0.65 -30.80 16.41
N VAL A 108 0.75 -31.51 15.28
CA VAL A 108 -0.30 -32.43 14.83
C VAL A 108 -0.35 -33.65 15.74
N ASP A 109 -1.55 -34.00 16.21
CA ASP A 109 -1.81 -35.24 16.92
C ASP A 109 -1.91 -36.41 15.92
N LEU A 110 -0.97 -37.34 16.02
CA LEU A 110 -0.88 -38.53 15.17
C LEU A 110 -1.42 -39.79 15.86
N SER A 111 -1.99 -39.67 17.06
CA SER A 111 -2.63 -40.79 17.76
C SER A 111 -3.68 -41.52 16.90
N PRO A 112 -4.54 -40.84 16.12
CA PRO A 112 -5.52 -41.52 15.27
C PRO A 112 -4.91 -42.45 14.22
N ALA A 113 -3.72 -42.13 13.71
CA ALA A 113 -3.03 -42.97 12.74
C ALA A 113 -2.47 -44.25 13.38
N PHE A 114 -2.01 -44.18 14.64
CA PHE A 114 -1.64 -45.38 15.39
C PHE A 114 -2.87 -46.25 15.70
N ASP A 115 -3.95 -45.64 16.18
CA ASP A 115 -5.18 -46.37 16.50
C ASP A 115 -5.77 -47.03 15.23
N SER A 116 -5.66 -46.37 14.07
CA SER A 116 -6.01 -46.96 12.77
C SER A 116 -5.10 -48.13 12.38
N LEU A 117 -3.79 -48.05 12.64
CA LEU A 117 -2.87 -49.16 12.37
C LEU A 117 -3.24 -50.38 13.23
N VAL A 118 -3.51 -50.17 14.52
CA VAL A 118 -3.94 -51.21 15.45
C VAL A 118 -5.22 -51.88 14.95
N SER A 119 -6.23 -51.09 14.56
CA SER A 119 -7.48 -51.58 13.98
C SER A 119 -7.26 -52.39 12.69
N VAL A 120 -6.35 -51.96 11.81
CA VAL A 120 -6.02 -52.72 10.60
C VAL A 120 -5.40 -54.08 10.95
N ILE A 121 -4.53 -54.15 11.97
CA ILE A 121 -3.93 -55.41 12.42
C ILE A 121 -4.98 -56.34 13.03
N GLU A 122 -5.88 -55.81 13.88
CA GLU A 122 -7.00 -56.56 14.46
C GLU A 122 -7.96 -57.15 13.43
N ASN A 123 -8.11 -56.48 12.27
CA ASN A 123 -8.96 -56.94 11.19
C ASN A 123 -8.21 -57.73 10.11
N SER A 124 -6.92 -58.01 10.31
CA SER A 124 -6.07 -58.71 9.36
C SER A 124 -5.87 -60.20 9.71
N SER A 125 -5.22 -60.94 8.82
CA SER A 125 -4.75 -62.30 9.08
C SER A 125 -3.81 -62.43 10.28
N PHE A 126 -3.25 -61.32 10.79
CA PHE A 126 -2.38 -61.30 11.96
C PHE A 126 -3.14 -61.20 13.28
N ALA A 127 -4.45 -60.96 13.26
CA ALA A 127 -5.26 -60.82 14.49
C ALA A 127 -5.20 -62.04 15.42
N PRO A 128 -5.30 -63.30 14.94
CA PRO A 128 -5.19 -64.47 15.82
C PRO A 128 -3.81 -64.58 16.49
N MET A 129 -2.75 -64.15 15.78
CA MET A 129 -1.39 -64.11 16.33
C MET A 129 -1.26 -63.03 17.41
N LEU A 130 -1.88 -61.86 17.19
CA LEU A 130 -1.89 -60.77 18.16
C LEU A 130 -2.65 -61.14 19.44
N ALA A 131 -3.77 -61.86 19.31
CA ALA A 131 -4.54 -62.35 20.46
C ALA A 131 -3.71 -63.27 21.37
N MET A 132 -2.79 -64.07 20.82
CA MET A 132 -1.92 -64.95 21.60
C MET A 132 -0.87 -64.23 22.44
N VAL A 133 -0.52 -62.99 22.08
CA VAL A 133 0.52 -62.18 22.78
C VAL A 133 -0.06 -61.09 23.67
N GLY A 134 -1.38 -61.12 23.94
CA GLY A 134 -2.05 -60.14 24.81
C GLY A 134 -2.98 -59.17 24.09
N GLY A 135 -3.32 -59.42 22.83
CA GLY A 135 -4.25 -58.58 22.07
C GLY A 135 -3.69 -57.20 21.76
N THR A 136 -4.56 -56.22 21.56
CA THR A 136 -4.14 -54.86 21.16
C THR A 136 -3.51 -54.04 22.26
N GLU A 137 -3.71 -54.41 23.51
CA GLU A 137 -2.99 -53.83 24.65
C GLU A 137 -1.48 -54.05 24.53
N ALA A 138 -1.05 -55.15 23.91
CA ALA A 138 0.37 -55.44 23.66
C ALA A 138 1.04 -54.43 22.73
N LEU A 139 0.27 -53.69 21.91
CA LEU A 139 0.79 -52.69 20.98
C LEU A 139 0.90 -51.29 21.61
N GLN A 140 0.20 -51.01 22.71
CA GLN A 140 0.18 -49.67 23.33
C GLN A 140 1.56 -49.07 23.64
N PRO A 141 2.56 -49.85 24.11
CA PRO A 141 3.91 -49.31 24.33
C PRO A 141 4.59 -48.77 23.05
N MET A 142 4.12 -49.18 21.87
CA MET A 142 4.66 -48.74 20.58
C MET A 142 4.01 -47.44 20.07
N LYS A 143 2.97 -46.93 20.73
CA LYS A 143 2.24 -45.74 20.29
C LYS A 143 3.15 -44.51 20.18
N GLU A 144 3.89 -44.22 21.24
CA GLU A 144 4.82 -43.09 21.30
C GLU A 144 5.98 -43.23 20.29
N PRO A 145 6.73 -44.35 20.24
CA PRO A 145 7.75 -44.58 19.21
C PRO A 145 7.24 -44.47 17.78
N PHE A 146 6.02 -44.96 17.52
CA PHE A 146 5.39 -44.86 16.20
C PHE A 146 5.09 -43.41 15.84
N ILE A 147 4.49 -42.65 16.75
CA ILE A 147 4.18 -41.23 16.54
C ILE A 147 5.47 -40.43 16.26
N GLU A 148 6.51 -40.63 17.07
CA GLU A 148 7.80 -39.96 16.86
C GLU A 148 8.40 -40.29 15.49
N LYS A 149 8.45 -41.59 15.14
CA LYS A 149 9.03 -42.01 13.87
C LYS A 149 8.23 -41.49 12.68
N MET A 150 6.91 -41.45 12.80
CA MET A 150 6.02 -40.95 11.76
C MET A 150 6.16 -39.44 11.57
N LYS A 151 6.33 -38.66 12.65
CA LYS A 151 6.64 -37.22 12.52
C LYS A 151 7.91 -36.99 11.69
N VAL A 152 8.98 -37.74 11.98
CA VAL A 152 10.24 -37.68 11.21
C VAL A 152 9.99 -38.05 9.75
N SER A 153 9.27 -39.14 9.48
CA SER A 153 8.96 -39.55 8.10
C SER A 153 8.13 -38.52 7.34
N ILE A 154 7.15 -37.87 7.98
CA ILE A 154 6.38 -36.80 7.35
C ILE A 154 7.28 -35.58 7.10
N GLN A 155 8.16 -35.22 8.03
CA GLN A 155 9.14 -34.15 7.83
C GLN A 155 10.00 -34.41 6.58
N ASP A 156 10.59 -35.61 6.47
CA ASP A 156 11.40 -36.01 5.32
C ASP A 156 10.62 -35.89 3.99
N ILE A 157 9.36 -36.33 3.98
CA ILE A 157 8.47 -36.22 2.80
C ILE A 157 8.23 -34.75 2.45
N THR A 158 7.88 -33.92 3.43
CA THR A 158 7.56 -32.50 3.20
C THR A 158 8.77 -31.67 2.77
N GLN A 159 9.97 -32.11 3.10
CA GLN A 159 11.23 -31.49 2.65
C GLN A 159 11.67 -31.96 1.26
N SER A 160 11.00 -32.97 0.68
CA SER A 160 11.34 -33.47 -0.66
C SER A 160 10.99 -32.46 -1.76
N GLU A 161 11.78 -32.47 -2.84
CA GLU A 161 11.49 -31.67 -4.05
C GLU A 161 10.16 -32.08 -4.68
N GLN A 162 9.81 -33.36 -4.63
CA GLN A 162 8.55 -33.88 -5.17
C GLN A 162 7.34 -33.26 -4.46
N PHE A 163 7.35 -33.25 -3.12
CA PHE A 163 6.27 -32.62 -2.36
C PHE A 163 6.19 -31.12 -2.64
N SER A 164 7.33 -30.45 -2.72
CA SER A 164 7.40 -29.02 -3.04
C SER A 164 6.83 -28.70 -4.41
N ALA A 165 7.10 -29.55 -5.42
CA ALA A 165 6.54 -29.40 -6.76
C ALA A 165 5.01 -29.60 -6.79
N LEU A 166 4.51 -30.66 -6.15
CA LEU A 166 3.07 -30.92 -6.06
C LEU A 166 2.32 -29.81 -5.31
N LEU A 167 2.89 -29.33 -4.21
CA LEU A 167 2.31 -28.23 -3.45
C LEU A 167 2.27 -26.95 -4.28
N ARG A 168 3.29 -26.70 -5.11
CA ARG A 168 3.32 -25.55 -6.00
C ARG A 168 2.25 -25.63 -7.07
N ASP A 169 2.12 -26.76 -7.75
CA ASP A 169 1.08 -26.97 -8.77
C ASP A 169 -0.33 -26.75 -8.21
N GLU A 170 -0.54 -27.09 -6.93
CA GLU A 170 -1.80 -26.85 -6.23
C GLU A 170 -2.00 -25.37 -5.86
N LEU A 171 -0.93 -24.66 -5.47
CA LEU A 171 -0.99 -23.23 -5.14
C LEU A 171 -1.14 -22.32 -6.36
N GLU A 172 -0.61 -22.75 -7.51
CA GLU A 172 -0.71 -22.04 -8.80
C GLU A 172 -2.06 -22.31 -9.51
N GLN A 173 -2.96 -23.10 -8.91
CA GLN A 173 -4.29 -23.32 -9.47
C GLN A 173 -5.06 -21.99 -9.63
N PRO A 174 -5.79 -21.79 -10.75
CA PRO A 174 -6.54 -20.57 -11.01
C PRO A 174 -7.51 -20.18 -9.88
N ASP A 175 -8.14 -21.17 -9.24
CA ASP A 175 -9.07 -20.96 -8.13
C ASP A 175 -8.34 -20.45 -6.87
N MET A 176 -7.13 -20.94 -6.60
CA MET A 176 -6.32 -20.47 -5.47
C MET A 176 -5.88 -19.02 -5.69
N ILE A 177 -5.41 -18.69 -6.90
CA ILE A 177 -5.04 -17.32 -7.28
C ILE A 177 -6.25 -16.39 -7.16
N ALA A 178 -7.43 -16.80 -7.64
CA ALA A 178 -8.66 -16.01 -7.53
C ALA A 178 -9.06 -15.76 -6.06
N ASN A 179 -8.97 -16.78 -5.20
CA ASN A 179 -9.23 -16.66 -3.77
C ASN A 179 -8.23 -15.72 -3.08
N MET A 180 -6.94 -15.76 -3.45
CA MET A 180 -5.93 -14.82 -2.94
C MET A 180 -6.25 -13.38 -3.38
N GLN A 181 -6.62 -13.17 -4.65
CA GLN A 181 -7.05 -11.86 -5.14
C GLN A 181 -8.23 -11.31 -4.36
N GLU A 182 -9.23 -12.14 -4.08
CA GLU A 182 -10.41 -11.76 -3.30
C GLU A 182 -10.04 -11.39 -1.86
N LYS A 183 -9.23 -12.20 -1.17
CA LYS A 183 -8.76 -11.87 0.18
C LYS A 183 -7.97 -10.56 0.22
N VAL A 184 -7.09 -10.34 -0.76
CA VAL A 184 -6.32 -9.09 -0.86
C VAL A 184 -7.23 -7.90 -1.15
N ARG A 185 -8.20 -8.06 -2.06
CA ARG A 185 -9.21 -7.04 -2.35
C ARG A 185 -9.94 -6.61 -1.07
N ASP A 186 -10.39 -7.57 -0.26
CA ASP A 186 -11.09 -7.29 0.99
C ASP A 186 -10.22 -6.55 2.01
N ILE A 187 -8.94 -6.91 2.11
CA ILE A 187 -7.97 -6.22 2.97
C ILE A 187 -7.76 -4.78 2.51
N ILE A 188 -7.56 -4.58 1.20
CA ILE A 188 -7.38 -3.25 0.61
C ILE A 188 -8.64 -2.42 0.85
N GLU A 189 -9.83 -2.98 0.62
CA GLU A 189 -11.09 -2.28 0.81
C GLU A 189 -11.29 -1.82 2.27
N LYS A 190 -10.99 -2.69 3.25
CA LYS A 190 -10.99 -2.30 4.67
C LYS A 190 -10.02 -1.16 4.96
N ARG A 191 -8.79 -1.22 4.45
CA ARG A 191 -7.80 -0.14 4.65
C ARG A 191 -8.20 1.15 3.95
N LEU A 192 -8.79 1.08 2.77
CA LEU A 192 -9.31 2.23 2.05
C LEU A 192 -10.49 2.88 2.78
N ASN A 193 -11.32 2.08 3.48
CA ASN A 193 -12.41 2.58 4.32
C ASN A 193 -11.92 3.29 5.58
N GLU A 194 -10.73 2.96 6.08
CA GLU A 194 -10.07 3.65 7.20
C GLU A 194 -9.40 4.97 6.77
N LEU A 195 -9.23 5.21 5.46
CA LEU A 195 -8.69 6.47 4.99
C LEU A 195 -9.66 7.61 5.30
N THR A 196 -9.09 8.73 5.75
CA THR A 196 -9.84 9.96 5.98
C THR A 196 -9.44 11.02 4.96
N PRO A 197 -10.32 12.00 4.66
CA PRO A 197 -9.97 13.14 3.80
C PRO A 197 -8.73 13.89 4.27
N LYS A 198 -8.48 13.93 5.58
CA LYS A 198 -7.31 14.55 6.18
C LYS A 198 -6.00 13.85 5.79
N LEU A 199 -5.97 12.51 5.86
CA LEU A 199 -4.79 11.74 5.48
C LEU A 199 -4.46 11.90 4.00
N VAL A 200 -5.47 11.85 3.11
CA VAL A 200 -5.28 12.06 1.67
C VAL A 200 -4.72 13.46 1.38
N LYS A 201 -5.29 14.48 2.02
CA LYS A 201 -4.78 15.85 1.96
C LYS A 201 -3.31 15.92 2.39
N GLU A 202 -2.94 15.29 3.50
CA GLU A 202 -1.56 15.28 4.00
C GLU A 202 -0.59 14.61 3.03
N ILE A 203 -0.97 13.46 2.45
CA ILE A 203 -0.16 12.74 1.45
C ILE A 203 0.07 13.61 0.21
N ILE A 204 -1.02 14.14 -0.37
CA ILE A 204 -0.94 14.96 -1.58
C ILE A 204 -0.13 16.23 -1.30
N GLN A 205 -0.43 16.91 -0.20
CA GLN A 205 0.29 18.12 0.20
C GLN A 205 1.79 17.84 0.40
N ALA A 206 2.18 16.71 0.99
CA ALA A 206 3.59 16.34 1.12
C ALA A 206 4.27 16.15 -0.25
N MET A 207 3.57 15.54 -1.21
CA MET A 207 4.08 15.33 -2.56
C MET A 207 4.22 16.64 -3.38
N ILE A 208 3.19 17.49 -3.40
CA ILE A 208 3.12 18.60 -4.38
C ILE A 208 3.46 19.98 -3.80
N LYS A 209 3.38 20.20 -2.47
CA LYS A 209 3.57 21.54 -1.86
C LYS A 209 4.93 22.15 -2.19
N LYS A 210 5.98 21.34 -2.31
CA LYS A 210 7.33 21.81 -2.68
C LYS A 210 7.37 22.40 -4.09
N HIS A 211 6.56 21.86 -5.01
CA HIS A 211 6.50 22.30 -6.40
C HIS A 211 5.50 23.45 -6.58
N LEU A 212 4.36 23.42 -5.87
CA LEU A 212 3.36 24.49 -5.94
C LEU A 212 3.90 25.85 -5.49
N GLY A 213 4.87 25.89 -4.57
CA GLY A 213 5.50 27.15 -4.16
C GLY A 213 6.11 27.95 -5.31
N TRP A 214 6.52 27.30 -6.41
CA TRP A 214 7.03 27.97 -7.60
C TRP A 214 5.96 28.76 -8.37
N LEU A 215 4.69 28.30 -8.35
CA LEU A 215 3.62 29.05 -9.00
C LEU A 215 3.47 30.45 -8.38
N VAL A 216 3.72 30.60 -7.07
CA VAL A 216 3.65 31.92 -6.40
C VAL A 216 4.80 32.82 -6.86
N VAL A 217 6.00 32.24 -7.00
CA VAL A 217 7.18 32.95 -7.52
C VAL A 217 6.89 33.47 -8.93
N TRP A 218 6.39 32.61 -9.81
CA TRP A 218 6.04 32.98 -11.18
C TRP A 218 4.88 33.97 -11.24
N GLY A 219 3.86 33.82 -10.39
CA GLY A 219 2.79 34.81 -10.26
C GLY A 219 3.32 36.20 -9.92
N GLY A 220 4.33 36.27 -9.03
CA GLY A 220 5.03 37.52 -8.73
C GLY A 220 5.86 38.07 -9.89
N ILE A 221 6.61 37.22 -10.58
CA ILE A 221 7.45 37.62 -11.72
C ILE A 221 6.59 38.12 -12.89
N PHE A 222 5.57 37.36 -13.30
CA PHE A 222 4.68 37.75 -14.39
C PHE A 222 3.83 38.96 -14.02
N GLY A 223 3.35 39.04 -12.78
CA GLY A 223 2.70 40.24 -12.26
C GLY A 223 3.62 41.46 -12.38
N GLY A 224 4.87 41.34 -11.95
CA GLY A 224 5.85 42.42 -12.06
C GLY A 224 6.15 42.84 -13.51
N LEU A 225 6.26 41.88 -14.44
CA LEU A 225 6.44 42.16 -15.87
C LEU A 225 5.23 42.90 -16.46
N ILE A 226 4.01 42.48 -16.12
CA ILE A 226 2.78 43.16 -16.55
C ILE A 226 2.74 44.58 -15.98
N GLY A 227 3.07 44.74 -14.70
CA GLY A 227 3.17 46.05 -14.06
C GLY A 227 4.22 46.96 -14.70
N LEU A 228 5.35 46.39 -15.15
CA LEU A 228 6.40 47.12 -15.85
C LEU A 228 5.91 47.62 -17.22
N ILE A 229 5.25 46.75 -17.99
CA ILE A 229 4.66 47.10 -19.28
C ILE A 229 3.59 48.18 -19.09
N ALA A 230 2.70 48.03 -18.10
CA ALA A 230 1.65 48.99 -17.80
C ALA A 230 2.22 50.38 -17.43
N ALA A 231 3.27 50.40 -16.61
CA ALA A 231 3.96 51.65 -16.23
C ALA A 231 4.67 52.31 -17.42
N LEU A 232 5.30 51.55 -18.31
CA LEU A 232 6.00 52.08 -19.49
C LEU A 232 5.05 52.59 -20.58
N THR A 233 3.87 51.97 -20.72
CA THR A 233 2.86 52.40 -21.69
C THR A 233 1.99 53.56 -21.19
N ASN A 234 2.24 54.07 -19.98
CA ASN A 234 1.51 55.18 -19.35
C ASN A 234 -0.01 54.95 -19.32
N ASN A 235 -0.43 53.68 -19.28
CA ASN A 235 -1.82 53.26 -19.37
C ASN A 235 -2.53 53.22 -18.00
N PHE A 236 -1.89 53.75 -16.94
CA PHE A 236 -2.39 53.87 -15.58
C PHE A 236 -1.70 55.02 -14.84
#